data_AF-A0A958BH92-F1
#
_entry.id   AF-A0A958BH92-F1
#
_cell.length_a   1.000
_cell.length_b   1.000
_cell.length_c   1.000
_cell.angle_alpha   90.00
_cell.angle_beta   90.00
_cell.angle_gamma   90.00
#
_symmetry.space_group_name_H-M   'P 1'
#
loop_
_entity.id
_entity.type
_entity.pdbx_description
1 polymer ?
#
loop_
_entity_poly.entity_id
_entity_poly.type
_entity_poly.pdbx_seq_one_letter_code
_entity_poly.pdbx_strand_id
1 'polypeptide(L)'
;MSACNRPPELADAQLLAVLDGDASAETRAHLADCGACRERLTVLASQERELMAALRDSGCPTPETLVDWSDARLAPAEAEAVAAHVDGCIVCRAELDDLAAFQAEALEIQRRMDR
;
A
#
# COMPACT_ATOMS: atom_id res chain seq x y z
N MET A 1 2.82 18.00 25.76
CA MET A 1 3.94 17.34 25.06
C MET A 1 4.58 16.38 26.03
N SER A 2 4.13 15.13 26.03
CA SER A 2 4.72 14.09 26.87
C SER A 2 5.98 13.58 26.17
N ALA A 3 7.09 13.57 26.89
CA ALA A 3 8.31 12.96 26.38
C ALA A 3 8.15 11.42 26.35
N CYS A 4 8.84 10.78 25.42
CA CYS A 4 8.91 9.32 25.36
C CYS A 4 9.41 8.74 26.69
N ASN A 5 8.80 7.64 27.12
CA ASN A 5 9.12 7.00 28.41
C ASN A 5 10.46 6.23 28.37
N ARG A 6 10.92 5.83 27.19
CA ARG A 6 12.15 5.06 26.95
C ARG A 6 12.82 5.54 25.66
N PRO A 7 13.67 6.57 25.74
CA PRO A 7 14.47 6.99 24.60
C PRO A 7 15.34 5.84 24.07
N PRO A 8 15.60 5.77 22.74
CA PRO A 8 15.16 6.72 21.73
C PRO A 8 13.66 6.58 21.41
N GLU A 9 13.08 7.68 20.94
CA GLU A 9 11.76 7.66 20.33
C GLU A 9 11.73 6.73 19.12
N LEU A 10 10.57 6.10 18.88
CA LEU A 10 10.36 5.34 17.66
C LEU A 10 10.47 6.28 16.45
N ALA A 11 11.24 5.85 15.46
CA ALA A 11 11.31 6.52 14.17
C ALA A 11 10.00 6.34 13.41
N ASP A 12 9.68 7.28 12.51
CA ASP A 12 8.43 7.21 11.73
C ASP A 12 8.32 5.92 10.92
N ALA A 13 9.43 5.41 10.35
CA ALA A 13 9.44 4.13 9.67
C ALA A 13 9.00 2.95 10.56
N GLN A 14 9.33 2.98 11.85
CA GLN A 14 8.90 1.95 12.79
C GLN A 14 7.41 2.10 13.14
N LEU A 15 6.90 3.33 13.18
CA LEU A 15 5.48 3.59 13.41
C LEU A 15 4.63 3.22 12.19
N LEU A 16 5.10 3.51 10.98
CA LEU A 16 4.46 3.10 9.74
C LEU A 16 4.38 1.58 9.63
N ALA A 17 5.47 0.86 9.92
CA ALA A 17 5.45 -0.60 9.97
C ALA A 17 4.42 -1.18 10.97
N VAL A 18 4.00 -0.42 12.00
CA VAL A 18 2.90 -0.84 12.88
C VAL A 18 1.55 -0.74 12.19
N LEU A 19 1.32 0.31 11.39
CA LEU A 19 0.10 0.50 10.60
C LEU A 19 -0.02 -0.59 9.53
N ASP A 20 1.11 -0.95 8.91
CA ASP A 20 1.20 -2.01 7.90
C ASP A 20 1.08 -3.43 8.47
N GLY A 21 1.15 -3.60 9.80
CA GLY A 21 1.11 -4.90 10.47
C GLY A 21 2.47 -5.62 10.59
N ASP A 22 3.52 -5.03 10.04
CA ASP A 22 4.88 -5.60 9.92
C ASP A 22 5.85 -5.20 11.06
N ALA A 23 5.35 -4.57 12.12
CA ALA A 23 6.20 -4.11 13.21
C ALA A 23 6.97 -5.25 13.91
N SER A 24 8.16 -4.93 14.44
CA SER A 24 8.90 -5.84 15.30
C SER A 24 8.25 -6.00 16.68
N ALA A 25 8.63 -7.05 17.40
CA ALA A 25 8.20 -7.27 18.78
C ALA A 25 8.67 -6.14 19.71
N GLU A 26 9.86 -5.55 19.49
CA GLU A 26 10.34 -4.44 20.31
C GLU A 26 9.54 -3.16 20.09
N THR A 27 9.15 -2.87 18.84
CA THR A 27 8.29 -1.72 18.53
C THR A 27 6.93 -1.85 19.22
N ARG A 28 6.32 -3.04 19.18
CA ARG A 28 5.06 -3.31 19.89
C ARG A 28 5.20 -3.17 21.41
N ALA A 29 6.27 -3.69 22.00
CA ALA A 29 6.54 -3.57 23.43
C ALA A 29 6.70 -2.10 23.85
N HIS A 30 7.42 -1.30 23.06
CA HIS A 30 7.55 0.14 23.33
C HIS A 30 6.18 0.85 23.31
N LEU A 31 5.34 0.54 22.32
CA LEU A 31 4.00 1.13 22.21
C LEU A 31 3.04 0.69 23.31
N ALA A 32 3.25 -0.47 23.94
CA ALA A 32 2.47 -0.89 25.10
C ALA A 32 2.67 0.06 26.29
N ASP A 33 3.88 0.56 26.48
CA ASP A 33 4.25 1.34 27.66
C ASP A 33 4.30 2.85 27.40
N CYS A 34 4.49 3.29 26.15
CA CYS A 34 4.74 4.70 25.81
C CYS A 34 3.52 5.44 25.25
N GLY A 35 2.94 6.34 26.05
CA GLY A 35 1.83 7.20 25.62
C GLY A 35 2.17 8.19 24.50
N ALA A 36 3.37 8.80 24.54
CA ALA A 36 3.81 9.77 23.54
C ALA A 36 3.93 9.16 22.13
N CYS A 37 4.50 7.95 22.04
CA CYS A 37 4.62 7.24 20.77
C CYS A 37 3.26 6.73 20.26
N ARG A 38 2.31 6.40 21.15
CA ARG A 38 0.92 6.08 20.77
C ARG A 38 0.18 7.30 20.22
N GLU A 39 0.40 8.48 20.78
CA GLU A 39 -0.15 9.74 20.24
C GLU A 39 0.40 10.00 18.82
N ARG A 40 1.72 9.87 18.62
CA ARG A 40 2.35 9.99 17.29
C ARG A 40 1.79 8.97 16.30
N LEU A 41 1.64 7.71 16.71
CA LEU A 41 1.03 6.66 15.88
C LEU A 41 -0.42 7.03 15.48
N THR A 42 -1.21 7.57 16.41
CA THR A 42 -2.60 7.97 16.15
C THR A 42 -2.67 9.09 15.10
N VAL A 43 -1.75 10.06 15.17
CA VAL A 43 -1.63 11.14 14.19
C VAL A 43 -1.27 10.60 12.82
N LEU A 44 -0.24 9.75 12.72
CA LEU A 44 0.14 9.11 11.45
C LEU A 44 -1.01 8.28 10.87
N ALA A 45 -1.70 7.49 11.69
CA ALA A 45 -2.85 6.70 11.27
C ALA A 45 -4.00 7.58 10.74
N SER A 46 -4.22 8.77 11.29
CA SER A 46 -5.24 9.69 10.76
C SER A 46 -4.87 10.25 9.38
N GLN A 47 -3.60 10.61 9.19
CA GLN A 47 -3.10 11.12 7.91
C GLN A 47 -3.15 10.04 6.83
N GLU A 48 -2.78 8.80 7.16
CA GLU A 48 -2.89 7.65 6.26
C GLU A 48 -4.35 7.41 5.85
N ARG A 49 -5.30 7.42 6.80
CA ARG A 49 -6.72 7.26 6.48
C ARG A 49 -7.24 8.37 5.57
N GLU A 50 -6.86 9.62 5.82
CA GLU A 50 -7.26 10.76 4.99
C GLU A 50 -6.70 10.63 3.56
N LEU A 51 -5.43 10.27 3.44
CA LEU A 51 -4.79 10.02 2.15
C LEU A 51 -5.48 8.87 1.41
N MET A 52 -5.72 7.74 2.09
CA MET A 52 -6.38 6.58 1.50
C MET A 52 -7.86 6.83 1.16
N ALA A 53 -8.55 7.73 1.87
CA ALA A 53 -9.89 8.15 1.50
C ALA A 53 -9.86 9.02 0.23
N ALA A 54 -8.95 9.98 0.15
CA ALA A 54 -8.77 10.81 -1.04
C ALA A 54 -8.40 9.97 -2.29
N LEU A 55 -7.58 8.94 -2.11
CA LEU A 55 -7.20 7.99 -3.17
C LEU A 55 -8.33 7.01 -3.57
N ARG A 56 -9.33 6.81 -2.71
CA ARG A 56 -10.54 6.05 -3.06
C ARG A 56 -11.55 6.91 -3.82
N ASP A 57 -11.68 8.17 -3.42
CA ASP A 57 -12.58 9.13 -4.06
C ASP A 57 -12.07 9.66 -5.41
N SER A 58 -10.82 9.36 -5.78
CA SER A 58 -10.21 9.79 -7.05
C SER A 58 -10.71 9.07 -8.30
N GLY A 59 -11.74 8.21 -8.18
CA GLY A 59 -12.34 7.52 -9.33
C GLY A 59 -11.43 6.46 -9.95
N CYS A 60 -10.60 5.81 -9.11
CA CYS A 60 -9.72 4.73 -9.54
C CYS A 60 -10.52 3.58 -10.18
N PRO A 61 -10.03 3.00 -11.30
CA PRO A 61 -10.60 1.78 -11.85
C PRO A 61 -10.61 0.67 -10.80
N THR A 62 -11.57 -0.24 -10.90
CA THR A 62 -11.60 -1.40 -10.00
C THR A 62 -10.42 -2.33 -10.28
N PRO A 63 -10.00 -3.17 -9.33
CA PRO A 63 -8.95 -4.15 -9.55
C PRO A 63 -9.22 -5.05 -10.78
N GLU A 64 -10.47 -5.49 -10.96
CA GLU A 64 -10.86 -6.29 -12.12
C GLU A 64 -10.67 -5.52 -13.43
N THR A 65 -10.99 -4.22 -13.43
CA THR A 65 -10.80 -3.36 -14.61
C THR A 65 -9.31 -3.18 -14.93
N LEU A 66 -8.43 -3.08 -13.92
CA LEU A 66 -6.99 -3.00 -14.12
C LEU A 66 -6.41 -4.31 -14.70
N VAL A 67 -6.90 -5.46 -14.24
CA VAL A 67 -6.52 -6.78 -14.80
C VAL A 67 -7.01 -6.91 -16.24
N ASP A 68 -8.26 -6.56 -16.52
CA ASP A 68 -8.82 -6.58 -17.88
C ASP A 68 -8.05 -5.63 -18.80
N TRP A 69 -7.61 -4.48 -18.29
CA TRP A 69 -6.77 -3.54 -19.03
C TRP A 69 -5.38 -4.12 -19.32
N SER A 70 -4.70 -4.70 -18.32
CA SER A 70 -3.37 -5.29 -18.49
C SER A 70 -3.38 -6.46 -19.47
N ASP A 71 -4.48 -7.22 -19.50
CA ASP A 71 -4.68 -8.34 -20.41
C ASP A 71 -5.16 -7.91 -21.81
N ALA A 72 -5.31 -6.60 -22.06
CA ALA A 72 -5.87 -6.03 -23.29
C ALA A 72 -7.28 -6.57 -23.64
N ARG A 73 -8.12 -6.79 -22.62
CA ARG A 73 -9.49 -7.31 -22.74
C ARG A 73 -10.58 -6.23 -22.75
N LEU A 74 -10.24 -4.98 -22.42
CA LEU A 74 -11.18 -3.86 -22.45
C LEU A 74 -11.49 -3.37 -23.87
N ALA A 75 -12.65 -2.74 -24.04
CA ALA A 75 -12.96 -2.01 -25.27
C ALA A 75 -12.01 -0.81 -25.45
N PRO A 76 -11.69 -0.38 -26.69
CA PRO A 76 -10.68 0.66 -26.91
C PRO A 76 -10.92 1.97 -26.14
N ALA A 77 -12.18 2.43 -26.06
CA ALA A 77 -12.53 3.65 -25.33
C ALA A 77 -12.34 3.54 -23.81
N GLU A 78 -12.64 2.37 -23.24
CA GLU A 78 -12.42 2.08 -21.82
C GLU A 78 -10.92 1.94 -21.53
N ALA A 79 -10.18 1.29 -22.43
CA ALA A 79 -8.74 1.14 -22.29
C ALA A 79 -8.00 2.48 -22.33
N GLU A 80 -8.44 3.43 -23.15
CA GLU A 80 -7.91 4.79 -23.20
C GLU A 80 -8.22 5.57 -21.91
N ALA A 81 -9.43 5.44 -21.37
CA ALA A 81 -9.80 6.07 -20.10
C ALA A 81 -8.98 5.53 -18.91
N VAL A 82 -8.79 4.21 -18.85
CA VAL A 82 -7.94 3.57 -17.83
C VAL A 82 -6.48 4.01 -18.00
N ALA A 83 -5.96 4.05 -19.23
CA ALA A 83 -4.59 4.50 -19.50
C ALA A 83 -4.37 5.96 -19.03
N ALA A 84 -5.33 6.85 -19.32
CA ALA A 84 -5.26 8.25 -18.87
C ALA A 84 -5.28 8.37 -17.34
N HIS A 85 -6.07 7.55 -16.65
CA HIS A 85 -6.09 7.52 -15.19
C HIS A 85 -4.77 7.00 -14.61
N VAL A 86 -4.28 5.86 -15.11
CA VAL A 86 -3.01 5.25 -14.68
C VAL A 86 -1.85 6.22 -14.88
N ASP A 87 -1.90 7.07 -15.92
CA ASP A 87 -0.83 8.04 -16.16
C ASP A 87 -0.69 9.08 -15.02
N GLY A 88 -1.80 9.43 -14.36
CA GLY A 88 -1.83 10.40 -13.25
C GLY A 88 -1.94 9.80 -11.85
N CYS A 89 -2.19 8.49 -11.72
CA CYS A 89 -2.52 7.87 -10.44
C CYS A 89 -1.40 6.95 -9.94
N ILE A 90 -0.76 7.33 -8.83
CA ILE A 90 0.31 6.53 -8.22
C ILE A 90 -0.19 5.18 -7.67
N VAL A 91 -1.45 5.13 -7.22
CA VAL A 91 -2.06 3.90 -6.67
C VAL A 91 -2.26 2.88 -7.78
N CYS A 92 -2.96 3.25 -8.87
CA CYS A 92 -3.19 2.32 -9.97
C CYS A 92 -1.89 1.87 -10.64
N ARG A 93 -0.84 2.70 -10.59
CA ARG A 93 0.49 2.30 -11.06
C ARG A 93 1.14 1.26 -10.16
N ALA A 94 1.10 1.46 -8.84
CA ALA A 94 1.59 0.48 -7.88
C ALA A 94 0.85 -0.85 -7.98
N GLU A 95 -0.49 -0.83 -8.09
CA GLU A 95 -1.32 -2.03 -8.30
C GLU A 95 -0.93 -2.78 -9.58
N LEU A 96 -0.62 -2.08 -10.67
CA LEU A 96 -0.16 -2.70 -11.92
C LEU A 96 1.26 -3.27 -11.81
N ASP A 97 2.14 -2.62 -11.04
CA ASP A 97 3.49 -3.14 -10.76
C ASP A 97 3.41 -4.44 -9.95
N ASP A 98 2.55 -4.49 -8.93
CA ASP A 98 2.30 -5.69 -8.12
C ASP A 98 1.69 -6.82 -8.95
N LEU A 99 0.73 -6.50 -9.82
CA LEU A 99 0.12 -7.45 -10.75
C LEU A 99 1.16 -8.03 -11.71
N ALA A 100 2.03 -7.19 -12.27
CA ALA A 100 3.10 -7.63 -13.18
C ALA A 100 4.11 -8.55 -12.46
N ALA A 101 4.47 -8.24 -11.21
CA ALA A 101 5.34 -9.09 -10.40
C ALA A 101 4.72 -10.46 -10.14
N PHE A 102 3.43 -10.51 -9.75
CA PHE A 102 2.70 -11.75 -9.54
C PHE A 102 2.61 -12.60 -10.81
N GLN A 103 2.30 -12.00 -11.96
CA GLN A 103 2.24 -12.70 -13.24
C GLN A 103 3.61 -13.28 -13.65
N ALA A 104 4.69 -12.55 -13.44
CA ALA A 104 6.04 -13.01 -13.72
C ALA A 104 6.39 -14.24 -12.87
N GLU A 105 6.10 -14.21 -11.58
CA GLU A 105 6.31 -15.34 -10.65
C GLU A 105 5.47 -16.57 -11.07
N ALA A 106 4.19 -16.37 -11.40
CA ALA A 106 3.31 -17.44 -11.85
C ALA A 106 3.85 -18.15 -13.11
N LEU A 107 4.37 -17.40 -14.07
CA LEU A 107 4.99 -17.95 -15.29
C LEU A 107 6.28 -18.73 -14.99
N GLU A 108 7.07 -18.31 -14.01
CA GLU A 108 8.25 -19.06 -13.57
C GLU A 108 7.88 -20.41 -12.95
N ILE A 109 6.86 -20.44 -12.11
CA ILE A 109 6.34 -21.66 -11.50
C ILE A 109 5.84 -22.63 -12.57
N GLN A 110 5.04 -22.15 -13.53
CA GLN A 110 4.54 -22.97 -14.64
C GLN A 110 5.68 -23.61 -15.46
N ARG A 111 6.70 -22.81 -15.82
CA ARG A 111 7.90 -23.31 -16.55
C ARG A 111 8.73 -24.32 -15.77
N ARG A 112 8.63 -24.33 -14.45
CA ARG A 112 9.28 -25.34 -13.60
C ARG A 112 8.46 -26.63 -13.55
N MET A 113 7.14 -26.53 -13.60
CA MET A 113 6.23 -27.69 -13.62
C MET A 113 6.23 -28.43 -14.96
N ASP A 114 6.41 -27.70 -16.07
CA ASP A 114 6.45 -28.28 -17.42
C ASP A 114 7.81 -28.93 -17.79
N ARG A 115 8.78 -28.92 -16.88
CA ARG A 115 10.14 -29.46 -17.06
C ARG A 115 10.32 -30.80 -16.34
#